data_AF-A0A850MPU3-F1
#
_entry.id   AF-A0A850MPU3-F1
#
_cell.length_a   1.000
_cell.length_b   1.000
_cell.length_c   1.000
_cell.angle_alpha   90.00
_cell.angle_beta   90.00
_cell.angle_gamma   90.00
#
_symmetry.space_group_name_H-M   'P 1'
#
loop_
_entity.id
_entity.type
_entity.pdbx_description
1 polymer ?
#
loop_
_entity_poly.entity_id
_entity_poly.type
_entity_poly.pdbx_seq_one_letter_code
_entity_poly.pdbx_strand_id
1 'polypeptide(L)'
;MPDQNVEGYLFLCGNRTQTECFQKKLFGLTRKYWGWVEQIRIGTPLFLYNIDSKTLFGSFRARSQGKWNIDPAAWENVRPLVFPAQVLVNWDKLHEIKAAYKRWGFLRDGNLCKLTLEQTNALIDALEEAPLYDVQMRAH
;
A
#
# COMPACT_ATOMS: atom_id res chain seq x y z
N MET A 1 -1.56 28.26 -3.62
CA MET A 1 -1.14 27.38 -4.72
C MET A 1 -1.40 25.97 -4.26
N PRO A 2 -2.31 25.17 -4.87
CA PRO A 2 -2.42 23.78 -4.47
C PRO A 2 -1.29 22.99 -5.13
N ASP A 3 -0.53 22.34 -4.26
CA ASP A 3 0.57 21.43 -4.49
C ASP A 3 0.25 20.40 -5.58
N GLN A 4 1.24 20.11 -6.41
CA GLN A 4 1.36 18.99 -7.34
C GLN A 4 0.40 17.83 -7.04
N ASN A 5 -0.41 17.44 -8.04
CA ASN A 5 -1.55 16.51 -7.99
C ASN A 5 -1.18 15.11 -7.43
N VAL A 6 -1.02 14.99 -6.11
CA VAL A 6 -0.77 13.71 -5.42
C VAL A 6 -2.08 12.94 -5.41
N GLU A 7 -2.16 11.95 -6.28
CA GLU A 7 -3.38 11.16 -6.47
C GLU A 7 -3.30 9.82 -5.75
N GLY A 8 -2.10 9.31 -5.47
CA GLY A 8 -1.93 7.99 -4.88
C GLY A 8 -0.88 7.93 -3.79
N TYR A 9 -1.00 6.91 -2.95
CA TYR A 9 -0.01 6.62 -1.91
C TYR A 9 0.53 5.21 -2.05
N LEU A 10 1.84 5.08 -1.80
CA LEU A 10 2.56 3.81 -1.82
C LEU A 10 2.86 3.37 -0.38
N PHE A 11 2.42 2.17 -0.04
CA PHE A 11 2.69 1.52 1.22
C PHE A 11 3.75 0.45 1.02
N LEU A 12 4.66 0.32 1.98
CA LEU A 12 5.68 -0.71 1.97
C LEU A 12 5.32 -1.77 3.00
N CYS A 13 5.44 -3.04 2.63
CA CYS A 13 5.29 -4.15 3.56
C CYS A 13 6.39 -5.18 3.41
N GLY A 14 6.63 -5.96 4.46
CA GLY A 14 7.43 -7.18 4.39
C GLY A 14 6.56 -8.41 4.20
N ASN A 15 7.17 -9.55 3.87
CA ASN A 15 6.47 -10.82 3.66
C ASN A 15 5.70 -11.28 4.92
N ARG A 16 6.21 -10.95 6.11
CA ARG A 16 5.56 -11.27 7.39
C ARG A 16 4.29 -10.46 7.65
N THR A 17 4.29 -9.18 7.27
CA THR A 17 3.16 -8.26 7.49
C THR A 17 2.11 -8.33 6.39
N GLN A 18 2.51 -8.80 5.20
CA GLN A 18 1.67 -8.78 4.00
C GLN A 18 0.35 -9.54 4.20
N THR A 19 0.41 -10.74 4.79
CA THR A 19 -0.79 -11.57 5.02
C THR A 19 -1.80 -10.84 5.91
N GLU A 20 -1.34 -10.23 7.01
CA GLU A 20 -2.22 -9.48 7.90
C GLU A 20 -2.76 -8.20 7.25
N CYS A 21 -1.94 -7.50 6.45
CA CYS A 21 -2.40 -6.34 5.68
C CYS A 21 -3.62 -6.67 4.81
N PHE A 22 -3.59 -7.84 4.15
CA PHE A 22 -4.70 -8.28 3.30
C PHE A 22 -5.88 -8.82 4.12
N GLN A 23 -5.64 -9.65 5.12
CA GLN A 23 -6.72 -10.22 5.93
C GLN A 23 -7.53 -9.15 6.68
N LYS A 24 -6.84 -8.17 7.28
CA LYS A 24 -7.48 -7.06 8.00
C LYS A 24 -7.90 -5.90 7.08
N LYS A 25 -7.52 -5.95 5.79
CA LYS A 25 -7.64 -4.85 4.83
C LYS A 25 -7.16 -3.51 5.41
N LEU A 26 -6.04 -3.57 6.11
CA LEU A 26 -5.51 -2.49 6.92
C LEU A 26 -4.06 -2.28 6.50
N PHE A 27 -3.71 -1.08 6.09
CA PHE A 27 -2.32 -0.72 5.80
C PHE A 27 -1.79 0.22 6.87
N GLY A 28 -0.54 0.01 7.26
CA GLY A 28 0.11 0.74 8.34
C GLY A 28 1.46 1.26 7.91
N LEU A 29 1.78 2.48 8.33
CA LEU A 29 3.11 3.06 8.22
C LEU A 29 3.60 3.54 9.59
N THR A 30 4.92 3.70 9.69
CA THR A 30 5.55 4.22 10.91
C THR A 30 5.17 5.68 11.13
N ARG A 31 5.40 6.15 12.36
CA ARG A 31 5.10 7.52 12.82
C ARG A 31 5.63 8.62 11.89
N LYS A 32 6.78 8.37 11.24
CA LYS A 32 7.43 9.28 10.29
C LYS A 32 6.53 9.67 9.11
N TYR A 33 5.68 8.75 8.67
CA TYR A 33 4.82 8.92 7.48
C TYR A 33 3.39 9.34 7.82
N TRP A 34 3.10 9.64 9.09
CA TRP A 34 1.76 10.06 9.52
C TRP A 34 1.25 11.27 8.75
N GLY A 35 2.11 12.29 8.54
CA GLY A 35 1.72 13.50 7.81
C GLY A 35 1.27 13.23 6.36
N TRP A 36 1.58 12.06 5.82
CA TRP A 36 1.11 11.60 4.52
C TRP A 36 -0.16 10.75 4.66
N VAL A 37 -0.19 9.83 5.61
CA VAL A 37 -1.37 8.97 5.86
C VAL A 37 -2.60 9.79 6.26
N GLU A 38 -2.44 10.86 7.04
CA GLU A 38 -3.56 11.72 7.46
C GLU A 38 -4.21 12.50 6.31
N GLN A 39 -3.47 12.68 5.20
CA GLN A 39 -3.96 13.32 3.97
C GLN A 39 -4.79 12.36 3.11
N ILE A 40 -4.68 11.05 3.34
CA ILE A 40 -5.46 10.04 2.60
C ILE A 40 -6.94 10.23 2.92
N ARG A 41 -7.76 10.27 1.87
CA ARG A 41 -9.22 10.38 1.97
C ARG A 41 -9.87 9.13 1.39
N ILE A 42 -11.15 8.93 1.70
CA ILE A 42 -11.91 7.81 1.14
C ILE A 42 -11.93 7.92 -0.39
N GLY A 43 -11.66 6.82 -1.08
CA GLY A 43 -11.57 6.76 -2.53
C GLY A 43 -10.17 6.97 -3.11
N THR A 44 -9.21 7.47 -2.33
CA THR A 44 -7.82 7.65 -2.77
C THR A 44 -7.21 6.29 -3.18
N PRO A 45 -6.59 6.18 -4.37
CA PRO A 45 -5.87 4.97 -4.78
C PRO A 45 -4.61 4.76 -3.94
N LEU A 46 -4.41 3.51 -3.54
CA LEU A 46 -3.32 3.06 -2.70
C LEU A 46 -2.66 1.84 -3.35
N PHE A 47 -1.36 1.71 -3.16
CA PHE A 47 -0.58 0.58 -3.67
C PHE A 47 0.25 -0.01 -2.53
N LEU A 48 0.48 -1.31 -2.58
CA LEU A 48 1.28 -2.00 -1.58
C LEU A 48 2.48 -2.64 -2.27
N TYR A 49 3.68 -2.21 -1.93
CA TYR A 49 4.92 -2.79 -2.45
C TYR A 49 5.60 -3.64 -1.40
N ASN A 50 5.77 -4.93 -1.71
CA ASN A 50 6.50 -5.84 -0.86
C ASN A 50 8.00 -5.74 -1.15
N ILE A 51 8.77 -5.30 -0.15
CA ILE A 51 10.21 -5.09 -0.28
C ILE A 51 11.02 -6.40 -0.27
N ASP A 52 10.51 -7.48 0.33
CA ASP A 52 11.15 -8.80 0.35
C ASP A 52 10.99 -9.49 -1.00
N SER A 53 9.75 -9.59 -1.49
CA SER A 53 9.43 -10.25 -2.76
C SER A 53 9.57 -9.35 -3.99
N LYS A 54 9.87 -8.06 -3.77
CA LYS A 54 9.98 -7.03 -4.82
C LYS A 54 8.74 -6.95 -5.72
N THR A 55 7.57 -7.24 -5.16
CA THR A 55 6.29 -7.36 -5.87
C THR A 55 5.36 -6.21 -5.48
N LEU A 56 4.76 -5.57 -6.48
CA LEU A 56 3.77 -4.53 -6.28
C LEU A 56 2.36 -5.15 -6.34
N PHE A 57 1.53 -4.76 -5.39
CA PHE A 57 0.13 -5.16 -5.28
C PHE A 57 -0.76 -3.92 -5.43
N GLY A 58 -1.85 -4.07 -6.17
CA GLY A 58 -2.84 -3.01 -6.35
C GLY A 58 -3.88 -3.35 -7.43
N SER A 59 -4.78 -2.44 -7.77
CA SER A 59 -5.00 -1.13 -7.12
C SER A 59 -5.91 -1.27 -5.90
N PHE A 60 -5.53 -0.64 -4.78
CA PHE A 60 -6.37 -0.55 -3.59
C PHE A 60 -7.05 0.82 -3.54
N ARG A 61 -8.19 0.93 -2.87
CA ARG A 61 -8.84 2.21 -2.58
C ARG A 61 -8.99 2.39 -1.09
N ALA A 62 -8.70 3.59 -0.60
CA ALA A 62 -8.96 3.95 0.78
C ALA A 62 -10.45 3.84 1.10
N ARG A 63 -10.79 3.01 2.08
CA ARG A 63 -12.15 2.88 2.62
C ARG A 63 -12.40 3.86 3.78
N SER A 64 -11.34 4.29 4.44
CA SER A 64 -11.36 5.28 5.52
C SER A 64 -10.30 6.34 5.26
N GLN A 65 -10.47 7.51 5.88
CA GLN A 65 -9.34 8.42 6.10
C GLN A 65 -8.28 7.74 6.97
N GLY A 66 -7.01 8.13 6.79
CA GLY A 66 -5.92 7.70 7.65
C GLY A 66 -6.17 8.09 9.11
N LYS A 67 -6.08 7.11 10.01
CA LYS A 67 -6.30 7.26 11.45
C LYS A 67 -5.11 6.72 12.23
N TRP A 68 -4.98 7.21 13.45
CA TRP A 68 -3.96 6.75 14.38
C TRP A 68 -4.45 5.52 15.15
N ASN A 69 -3.67 4.44 15.16
CA ASN A 69 -3.93 3.21 15.91
C ASN A 69 -5.38 2.69 15.74
N ILE A 70 -5.80 2.38 14.50
CA ILE A 70 -7.09 1.72 14.25
C ILE A 70 -7.12 0.36 14.94
N ASP A 71 -6.08 -0.44 14.75
CA ASP A 71 -5.82 -1.71 15.41
C ASP A 71 -4.40 -1.68 15.99
N PRO A 72 -4.24 -1.40 17.30
CA PRO A 72 -2.93 -1.35 17.95
C PRO A 72 -2.27 -2.72 18.10
N ALA A 73 -3.01 -3.82 17.90
CA ALA A 73 -2.50 -5.19 17.89
C ALA A 73 -2.19 -5.70 16.46
N ALA A 74 -2.30 -4.84 15.44
CA ALA A 74 -1.88 -5.21 14.10
C ALA A 74 -0.35 -5.31 14.02
N TRP A 75 0.14 -6.36 13.35
CA TRP A 75 1.56 -6.62 13.10
C TRP A 75 2.41 -6.82 14.36
N GLU A 76 1.87 -7.42 15.42
CA GLU A 76 2.64 -7.74 16.63
C GLU A 76 3.83 -8.69 16.36
N ASN A 77 3.73 -9.49 15.30
CA ASN A 77 4.76 -10.41 14.82
C ASN A 77 6.04 -9.71 14.29
N VAL A 78 6.03 -8.40 14.05
CA VAL A 78 7.20 -7.63 13.59
C VAL A 78 7.71 -6.60 14.60
N ARG A 79 7.32 -6.73 15.87
CA ARG A 79 7.91 -5.93 16.96
C ARG A 79 9.46 -6.00 16.90
N PRO A 80 10.15 -4.88 17.18
CA PRO A 80 9.66 -3.64 17.78
C PRO A 80 9.06 -2.61 16.78
N LEU A 81 8.93 -2.94 15.49
CA LEU A 81 8.34 -2.02 14.52
C LEU A 81 6.85 -1.84 14.80
N VAL A 82 6.43 -0.59 15.01
CA VAL A 82 5.02 -0.22 15.21
C VAL A 82 4.55 0.68 14.07
N PHE A 83 3.33 0.41 13.60
CA PHE A 83 2.71 1.14 12.50
C PHE A 83 1.45 1.85 12.99
N PRO A 84 1.61 2.98 13.72
CA PRO A 84 0.46 3.69 14.28
C PRO A 84 -0.35 4.44 13.22
N ALA A 85 0.26 4.80 12.08
CA ALA A 85 -0.44 5.49 11.01
C ALA A 85 -1.15 4.47 10.13
N GLN A 86 -2.46 4.29 10.32
CA GLN A 86 -3.21 3.20 9.71
C GLN A 86 -4.35 3.69 8.82
N VAL A 87 -4.62 2.96 7.75
CA VAL A 87 -5.73 3.25 6.83
C VAL A 87 -6.42 1.97 6.43
N LEU A 88 -7.76 1.99 6.47
CA LEU A 88 -8.57 0.90 5.94
C LEU A 88 -8.63 1.02 4.43
N VAL A 89 -8.41 -0.09 3.75
CA VAL A 89 -8.44 -0.17 2.30
C VAL A 89 -9.48 -1.18 1.85
N ASN A 90 -9.87 -1.11 0.59
CA ASN A 90 -10.69 -2.10 -0.07
C ASN A 90 -10.24 -2.26 -1.52
N TRP A 91 -10.46 -3.44 -2.08
CA TRP A 91 -10.20 -3.75 -3.48
C TRP A 91 -11.21 -4.79 -3.93
N ASP A 92 -11.56 -4.75 -5.20
CA ASP A 92 -12.42 -5.75 -5.83
C ASP A 92 -11.55 -6.82 -6.50
N LYS A 93 -10.61 -6.37 -7.33
CA LYS A 93 -9.63 -7.20 -8.03
C LYS A 93 -8.24 -6.78 -7.61
N LEU A 94 -7.48 -7.71 -7.06
CA LEU A 94 -6.09 -7.48 -6.71
C LEU A 94 -5.22 -8.01 -7.83
N HIS A 95 -4.25 -7.24 -8.26
CA HIS A 95 -3.25 -7.64 -9.26
C HIS A 95 -1.86 -7.60 -8.63
N GLU A 96 -0.97 -8.48 -9.11
CA GLU A 96 0.43 -8.51 -8.68
C GLU A 96 1.40 -8.28 -9.84
N ILE A 97 2.38 -7.38 -9.64
CA ILE A 97 3.48 -7.16 -10.58
C ILE A 97 4.78 -7.56 -9.89
N LYS A 98 5.32 -8.69 -10.33
CA LYS A 98 6.64 -9.17 -9.89
C LYS A 98 7.73 -8.32 -10.51
N ALA A 99 8.78 -8.06 -9.74
CA ALA A 99 9.91 -7.25 -10.17
C ALA A 99 9.55 -5.84 -10.67
N ALA A 100 8.52 -5.22 -10.07
CA ALA A 100 8.04 -3.87 -10.42
C ALA A 100 9.17 -2.81 -10.39
N TYR A 101 10.17 -2.99 -9.54
CA TYR A 101 11.36 -2.13 -9.47
C TYR A 101 12.18 -2.06 -10.78
N LYS A 102 12.05 -3.05 -11.67
CA LYS A 102 12.69 -3.02 -13.00
C LYS A 102 12.00 -2.02 -13.93
N ARG A 103 10.68 -1.89 -13.80
CA ARG A 103 9.86 -0.98 -14.61
C ARG A 103 9.83 0.43 -14.01
N TRP A 104 9.79 0.53 -12.68
CA TRP A 104 9.77 1.80 -11.95
C TRP A 104 10.94 1.91 -10.98
N GLY A 105 11.95 2.68 -11.36
CA GLY A 105 13.14 2.92 -10.54
C GLY A 105 12.83 3.58 -9.19
N PHE A 106 11.77 4.39 -9.12
CA PHE A 106 11.34 5.07 -7.88
C PHE A 106 10.85 4.11 -6.79
N LEU A 107 10.50 2.86 -7.11
CA LEU A 107 10.16 1.85 -6.10
C LEU A 107 11.39 1.40 -5.29
N ARG A 108 12.61 1.69 -5.79
CA ARG A 108 13.85 1.46 -5.04
C ARG A 108 14.09 2.55 -3.99
N ASP A 109 13.49 3.72 -4.17
CA ASP A 109 13.51 4.81 -3.21
C ASP A 109 12.55 4.47 -2.06
N GLY A 110 13.07 3.81 -1.03
CA GLY A 110 12.31 3.38 0.17
C GLY A 110 11.74 4.53 1.01
N ASN A 111 11.78 5.76 0.51
CA ASN A 111 11.23 6.96 1.14
C ASN A 111 10.01 7.51 0.35
N LEU A 112 9.55 6.81 -0.70
CA LEU A 112 8.39 7.20 -1.48
C LEU A 112 7.11 6.64 -0.86
N CYS A 113 6.27 7.50 -0.26
CA CYS A 113 4.87 7.13 0.01
C CYS A 113 3.86 8.03 -0.71
N LYS A 114 4.31 9.06 -1.44
CA LYS A 114 3.46 9.91 -2.28
C LYS A 114 3.79 9.65 -3.74
N LEU A 115 2.77 9.36 -4.54
CA LEU A 115 2.88 9.19 -5.98
C LEU A 115 2.21 10.36 -6.69
N THR A 116 2.81 10.84 -7.76
CA THR A 116 2.16 11.81 -8.65
C THR A 116 1.02 11.15 -9.43
N LEU A 117 0.14 11.95 -10.03
CA LEU A 117 -0.88 11.47 -10.97
C LEU A 117 -0.29 10.55 -12.06
N GLU A 118 0.82 10.97 -12.67
CA GLU A 118 1.49 10.20 -13.73
C GLU A 118 1.99 8.85 -13.22
N GLN A 119 2.63 8.81 -12.05
CA GLN A 119 3.08 7.55 -11.46
C GLN A 119 1.90 6.65 -11.08
N THR A 120 0.86 7.23 -10.47
CA THR A 120 -0.35 6.52 -10.03
C THR A 120 -1.06 5.87 -11.22
N ASN A 121 -1.29 6.63 -12.30
CA ASN A 121 -1.90 6.11 -13.51
C ASN A 121 -1.03 5.04 -14.18
N ALA A 122 0.29 5.26 -14.27
CA ALA A 122 1.20 4.26 -14.82
C ALA A 122 1.20 2.95 -14.01
N LEU A 123 1.05 3.01 -12.68
CA LEU A 123 0.89 1.82 -11.86
C LEU A 123 -0.47 1.14 -12.11
N ILE A 124 -1.57 1.91 -12.16
CA ILE A 124 -2.91 1.37 -12.39
C ILE A 124 -2.99 0.66 -13.74
N ASP A 125 -2.53 1.32 -14.81
CA ASP A 125 -2.53 0.80 -16.17
C ASP A 125 -1.76 -0.52 -16.25
N ALA A 126 -0.55 -0.54 -15.70
CA ALA A 126 0.25 -1.76 -15.64
C ALA A 126 -0.31 -2.85 -14.73
N LEU A 127 -1.05 -2.47 -13.67
CA LEU A 127 -1.74 -3.42 -12.79
C LEU A 127 -2.98 -4.00 -13.48
N GLU A 128 -3.68 -3.23 -14.30
CA GLU A 128 -4.83 -3.70 -15.07
C GLU A 128 -4.41 -4.77 -16.10
N GLU A 129 -3.22 -4.63 -16.70
CA GLU A 129 -2.61 -5.66 -17.56
C GLU A 129 -2.00 -6.85 -16.79
N ALA A 130 -1.79 -6.70 -15.48
CA ALA A 130 -1.11 -7.70 -14.67
C ALA A 130 -2.03 -8.86 -14.28
N PRO A 131 -1.48 -10.07 -14.01
CA PRO A 131 -2.28 -11.19 -13.54
C PRO A 131 -2.97 -10.87 -12.21
N LEU A 132 -4.20 -11.37 -12.08
CA LEU A 132 -4.95 -11.29 -10.83
C LEU A 132 -4.23 -12.10 -9.74
N TYR A 133 -4.04 -11.46 -8.59
CA TYR A 133 -3.56 -12.09 -7.38
C TYR A 133 -4.72 -12.73 -6.64
N ASP A 134 -4.72 -14.05 -6.59
CA ASP A 134 -5.70 -14.81 -5.83
C ASP A 134 -5.36 -14.76 -4.33
N VAL A 135 -6.13 -13.98 -3.57
CA VAL A 135 -6.01 -13.91 -2.11
C VAL A 135 -6.67 -15.11 -1.42
N GLN A 136 -7.39 -15.98 -2.15
CA GLN A 136 -8.22 -17.03 -1.56
C GLN A 136 -7.47 -18.30 -1.15
N MET A 137 -6.23 -18.54 -1.59
CA MET A 137 -5.52 -19.77 -1.24
C MET A 137 -4.59 -19.66 -0.02
N ARG A 138 -5.09 -19.37 1.19
CA ARG A 138 -4.46 -19.81 2.48
C ARG A 138 -5.48 -19.95 3.63
N ALA A 139 -6.64 -20.53 3.35
CA ALA A 139 -7.50 -21.11 4.37
C ALA A 139 -7.72 -22.58 4.02
N HIS A 140 -6.76 -23.43 4.36
CA HIS A 140 -6.94 -24.87 4.56
C HIS A 140 -6.16 -25.26 5.81
#